data_AF-X1THB5-F1
#
_entry.id   AF-X1THB5-F1
#
_cell.length_a   1.000
_cell.length_b   1.000
_cell.length_c   1.000
_cell.angle_alpha   90.00
_cell.angle_beta   90.00
_cell.angle_gamma   90.00
#
_symmetry.space_group_name_H-M   'P 1'
#
loop_
_entity.id
_entity.type
_entity.pdbx_description
1 polymer ?
#
loop_
_entity_poly.entity_id
_entity_poly.type
_entity_poly.pdbx_seq_one_letter_code
_entity_poly.pdbx_strand_id
1 'polypeptide(L)'
;DMGFGEMAENIPSIGRVALQKGNIAFAVGLLENAFHETCRIVVLKNEEIEAEEPGLLEEAKSLQPRIYFQKIDVLIIDQIGKNIAGTGFDTNVVGRFHTPYAYAEDSPEVTRMAILDLTEQSHGNANGVGIADFTTRRLYDKLIFEQTYPNSLTSTVPISVKIPMVLDNDRQVIQAGIKTCNRLDKHNVRLVRIKDTISLGEIEVSQSLAGEVGRSESMELVGSPYELDFDESGNLF
;
A
#
# COMPACT_ATOMS: atom_id res chain seq x y z
N ASP A 1 -11.53 -24.81 -5.14
CA ASP A 1 -10.13 -24.37 -5.23
C ASP A 1 -9.60 -24.02 -3.84
N MET A 2 -8.29 -24.13 -3.59
CA MET A 2 -7.68 -23.74 -2.29
C MET A 2 -6.93 -22.39 -2.34
N GLY A 3 -7.13 -21.62 -3.41
CA GLY A 3 -6.52 -20.29 -3.58
C GLY A 3 -7.37 -19.15 -3.02
N PHE A 4 -6.96 -17.91 -3.27
CA PHE A 4 -7.64 -16.69 -2.80
C PHE A 4 -9.13 -16.59 -3.16
N GLY A 5 -9.57 -17.20 -4.27
CA GLY A 5 -10.96 -17.10 -4.74
C GLY A 5 -12.01 -17.63 -3.76
N GLU A 6 -11.66 -18.64 -2.96
CA GLU A 6 -12.56 -19.26 -1.96
C GLU A 6 -12.22 -18.79 -0.53
N MET A 7 -11.25 -17.89 -0.36
CA MET A 7 -10.72 -17.52 0.95
C MET A 7 -11.77 -16.84 1.83
N ALA A 8 -12.60 -15.99 1.25
CA ALA A 8 -13.67 -15.28 1.96
C ALA A 8 -14.71 -16.24 2.59
N GLU A 9 -14.88 -17.45 2.02
CA GLU A 9 -15.78 -18.48 2.54
C GLU A 9 -15.05 -19.45 3.48
N ASN A 10 -13.83 -19.85 3.10
CA ASN A 10 -13.04 -20.84 3.83
C ASN A 10 -12.57 -20.33 5.18
N ILE A 11 -12.15 -19.07 5.31
CA ILE A 11 -11.63 -18.51 6.56
C ILE A 11 -12.71 -18.53 7.67
N PRO A 12 -13.93 -18.00 7.46
CA PRO A 12 -15.01 -18.14 8.44
C PRO A 12 -15.37 -19.60 8.74
N SER A 13 -15.39 -20.46 7.73
CA SER A 13 -15.71 -21.90 7.90
C SER A 13 -14.71 -22.60 8.83
N ILE A 14 -13.41 -22.39 8.61
CA ILE A 14 -12.33 -22.93 9.46
C ILE A 14 -12.40 -22.30 10.86
N GLY A 15 -12.64 -20.99 10.95
CA GLY A 15 -12.81 -20.27 12.21
C GLY A 15 -13.91 -20.87 13.10
N ARG A 16 -15.09 -21.17 12.53
CA ARG A 16 -16.19 -21.83 13.26
C ARG A 16 -15.79 -23.18 13.84
N VAL A 17 -15.08 -24.01 13.07
CA VAL A 17 -14.60 -25.32 13.56
C VAL A 17 -13.61 -25.12 14.71
N ALA A 18 -12.69 -24.16 14.59
CA ALA A 18 -11.73 -23.84 15.65
C ALA A 18 -12.43 -23.35 16.94
N LEU A 19 -13.43 -22.49 16.83
CA LEU A 19 -14.22 -22.01 17.97
C LEU A 19 -15.01 -23.14 18.64
N GLN A 20 -15.59 -24.06 17.86
CA GLN A 20 -16.41 -25.18 18.37
C GLN A 20 -15.59 -26.31 19.00
N LYS A 21 -14.41 -26.61 18.45
CA LYS A 21 -13.59 -27.77 18.86
C LYS A 21 -12.42 -27.39 19.76
N GLY A 22 -11.97 -26.14 19.70
CA GLY A 22 -10.90 -25.64 20.54
C GLY A 22 -11.37 -25.33 21.95
N ASN A 23 -10.47 -25.47 22.92
CA ASN A 23 -10.69 -25.01 24.29
C ASN A 23 -10.42 -23.49 24.40
N ILE A 24 -11.09 -22.70 23.57
CA ILE A 24 -10.93 -21.24 23.51
C ILE A 24 -11.94 -20.62 24.48
N ALA A 25 -11.46 -19.95 25.53
CA ALA A 25 -12.34 -19.29 26.50
C ALA A 25 -12.83 -17.92 26.01
N PHE A 26 -11.92 -17.13 25.45
CA PHE A 26 -12.17 -15.79 24.92
C PHE A 26 -11.08 -15.40 23.91
N ALA A 27 -11.33 -14.34 23.14
CA ALA A 27 -10.38 -13.66 22.28
C ALA A 27 -10.13 -12.23 22.77
N VAL A 28 -8.96 -11.69 22.44
CA VAL A 28 -8.60 -10.29 22.66
C VAL A 28 -8.37 -9.65 21.29
N GLY A 29 -9.23 -8.71 20.92
CA GLY A 29 -9.10 -7.90 19.71
C GLY A 29 -8.45 -6.56 20.02
N LEU A 30 -7.47 -6.18 19.20
CA LEU A 30 -6.81 -4.87 19.23
C LEU A 30 -7.18 -4.13 17.95
N LEU A 31 -7.73 -2.93 18.08
CA LEU A 31 -7.96 -2.03 16.96
C LEU A 31 -6.93 -0.91 17.02
N GLU A 32 -6.28 -0.66 15.89
CA GLU A 32 -5.27 0.37 15.72
C GLU A 32 -5.79 1.51 14.86
N ASN A 33 -5.35 2.73 15.15
CA ASN A 33 -5.64 3.91 14.34
C ASN A 33 -4.63 4.05 13.18
N ALA A 34 -4.83 5.07 12.35
CA ALA A 34 -3.96 5.40 11.21
C ALA A 34 -2.49 5.69 11.57
N PHE A 35 -2.17 5.85 12.87
CA PHE A 35 -0.83 6.09 13.39
C PHE A 35 -0.19 4.83 14.02
N HIS A 36 -0.79 3.65 13.80
CA HIS A 36 -0.38 2.37 14.42
C HIS A 36 -0.45 2.37 15.95
N GLU A 37 -1.32 3.18 16.52
CA GLU A 37 -1.57 3.19 17.97
C GLU A 37 -2.83 2.39 18.27
N THR A 38 -2.76 1.52 19.28
CA THR A 38 -3.95 0.81 19.77
C THR A 38 -4.96 1.83 20.33
N CYS A 39 -6.08 1.99 19.64
CA CYS A 39 -7.14 2.92 20.06
C CYS A 39 -8.27 2.23 20.82
N ARG A 40 -8.40 0.90 20.68
CA ARG A 40 -9.41 0.12 21.39
C ARG A 40 -8.96 -1.32 21.62
N ILE A 41 -9.30 -1.85 22.79
CA ILE A 41 -9.10 -3.24 23.18
C ILE A 41 -10.48 -3.83 23.48
N VAL A 42 -10.78 -4.99 22.89
CA VAL A 42 -12.05 -5.70 23.10
C VAL A 42 -11.74 -7.12 23.55
N VAL A 43 -12.49 -7.61 24.53
CA VAL A 43 -12.43 -9.01 24.98
C VAL A 43 -13.78 -9.64 24.67
N LEU A 44 -13.77 -10.70 23.85
CA LEU A 44 -14.97 -11.42 23.43
C LEU A 44 -14.90 -12.84 23.95
N LYS A 45 -15.94 -13.33 24.62
CA LYS A 45 -16.06 -14.76 24.92
C LYS A 45 -16.15 -15.55 23.62
N ASN A 46 -15.82 -16.84 23.67
CA ASN A 46 -15.93 -17.75 22.52
C ASN A 46 -17.26 -17.61 21.75
N GLU A 47 -18.37 -17.58 22.49
CA GLU A 47 -19.73 -17.48 21.94
C GLU A 47 -20.08 -16.14 21.29
N GLU A 48 -19.32 -15.08 21.58
CA GLU A 48 -19.55 -13.72 21.08
C GLU A 48 -18.75 -13.45 19.78
N ILE A 49 -17.66 -14.18 19.55
CA ILE A 49 -16.70 -13.90 18.47
C ILE A 49 -17.37 -13.86 17.10
N GLU A 50 -18.17 -14.89 16.75
CA GLU A 50 -18.77 -14.99 15.41
C GLU A 50 -19.78 -13.87 15.12
N ALA A 51 -20.44 -13.33 16.15
CA ALA A 51 -21.43 -12.28 16.01
C ALA A 51 -20.79 -10.87 16.03
N GLU A 52 -19.81 -10.65 16.90
CA GLU A 52 -19.29 -9.30 17.19
C GLU A 52 -18.03 -8.94 16.37
N GLU A 53 -17.18 -9.92 16.03
CA GLU A 53 -15.93 -9.67 15.30
C GLU A 53 -16.13 -8.98 13.93
N PRO A 54 -17.16 -9.32 13.12
CA PRO A 54 -17.37 -8.62 11.85
C PRO A 54 -17.58 -7.11 12.02
N GLY A 55 -18.24 -6.67 13.09
CA GLY A 55 -18.41 -5.25 13.38
C GLY A 55 -17.10 -4.57 13.77
N LEU A 56 -16.23 -5.28 14.52
CA LEU A 56 -14.89 -4.80 14.87
C LEU A 56 -13.98 -4.69 13.63
N LEU A 57 -14.12 -5.60 12.68
CA LEU A 57 -13.39 -5.55 11.42
C LEU A 57 -13.79 -4.31 10.58
N GLU A 58 -15.08 -3.99 10.51
CA GLU A 58 -15.55 -2.78 9.82
C GLU A 58 -15.05 -1.49 10.50
N GLU A 59 -15.04 -1.46 11.84
CA GLU A 59 -14.44 -0.35 12.58
C GLU A 59 -12.95 -0.24 12.31
N ALA A 60 -12.20 -1.35 12.31
CA ALA A 60 -10.78 -1.36 11.98
C ALA A 60 -10.52 -0.83 10.57
N LYS A 61 -11.33 -1.22 9.56
CA LYS A 61 -11.23 -0.68 8.20
C LYS A 61 -11.47 0.83 8.16
N SER A 62 -12.38 1.36 8.97
CA SER A 62 -12.66 2.80 9.03
C SER A 62 -11.49 3.62 9.60
N LEU A 63 -10.65 2.99 10.43
CA LEU A 63 -9.49 3.60 11.08
C LEU A 63 -8.21 3.55 10.24
N GLN A 64 -8.20 2.78 9.14
CA GLN A 64 -7.01 2.62 8.29
C GLN A 64 -6.55 3.96 7.72
N PRO A 65 -5.22 4.15 7.56
CA PRO A 65 -4.67 5.31 6.86
C PRO A 65 -5.12 5.28 5.38
N ARG A 66 -5.36 6.45 4.78
CA ARG A 66 -5.92 6.55 3.41
C ARG A 66 -5.30 7.69 2.62
N ILE A 67 -5.23 7.52 1.31
CA ILE A 67 -5.01 8.61 0.36
C ILE A 67 -6.38 9.12 -0.10
N TYR A 68 -6.74 10.34 0.29
CA TYR A 68 -8.08 10.91 0.05
C TYR A 68 -8.28 11.46 -1.38
N PHE A 69 -7.71 10.79 -2.38
CA PHE A 69 -7.92 11.11 -3.80
C PHE A 69 -8.51 9.90 -4.51
N GLN A 70 -9.66 10.08 -5.18
CA GLN A 70 -10.31 8.98 -5.90
C GLN A 70 -9.52 8.53 -7.14
N LYS A 71 -8.82 9.46 -7.81
CA LYS A 71 -8.04 9.18 -9.03
C LYS A 71 -6.65 9.76 -8.94
N ILE A 72 -5.65 8.95 -9.26
CA ILE A 72 -4.24 9.33 -9.28
C ILE A 72 -3.64 8.87 -10.62
N ASP A 73 -3.03 9.80 -11.34
CA ASP A 73 -2.42 9.49 -12.63
C ASP A 73 -1.05 8.84 -12.42
N VAL A 74 -0.29 9.33 -11.43
CA VAL A 74 1.03 8.83 -11.06
C VAL A 74 1.14 8.82 -9.53
N LEU A 75 1.31 7.65 -8.94
CA LEU A 75 1.67 7.48 -7.53
C LEU A 75 3.16 7.14 -7.44
N ILE A 76 3.91 7.94 -6.70
CA ILE A 76 5.32 7.71 -6.37
C ILE A 76 5.39 7.28 -4.90
N ILE A 77 6.07 6.17 -4.64
CA ILE A 77 6.36 5.69 -3.29
C ILE A 77 7.88 5.73 -3.13
N ASP A 78 8.38 6.52 -2.18
CA ASP A 78 9.83 6.66 -2.00
C ASP A 78 10.47 5.35 -1.59
N GLN A 79 9.86 4.62 -0.66
CA GLN A 79 10.40 3.37 -0.16
C GLN A 79 9.32 2.33 0.18
N ILE A 80 9.66 1.06 -0.03
CA ILE A 80 8.88 -0.09 0.44
C ILE A 80 9.74 -0.99 1.32
N GLY A 81 9.12 -1.86 2.11
CA GLY A 81 9.85 -2.86 2.87
C GLY A 81 9.00 -3.67 3.84
N LYS A 82 9.55 -4.78 4.34
CA LYS A 82 8.86 -5.66 5.29
C LYS A 82 8.45 -4.98 6.60
N ASN A 83 9.15 -3.93 6.98
CA ASN A 83 8.82 -3.12 8.15
C ASN A 83 7.63 -2.16 7.93
N ILE A 84 7.19 -1.98 6.68
CA ILE A 84 6.06 -1.13 6.32
C ILE A 84 4.80 -1.99 6.18
N ALA A 85 4.87 -3.06 5.38
CA ALA A 85 3.79 -4.05 5.25
C ALA A 85 4.33 -5.39 4.73
N GLY A 86 3.52 -6.46 4.84
CA GLY A 86 3.89 -7.79 4.31
C GLY A 86 4.17 -7.80 2.80
N THR A 87 3.46 -6.96 2.04
CA THR A 87 3.67 -6.72 0.59
C THR A 87 4.73 -5.63 0.33
N GLY A 88 5.45 -5.15 1.35
CA GLY A 88 6.36 -4.01 1.23
C GLY A 88 5.65 -2.65 1.39
N PHE A 89 4.37 -2.57 1.03
CA PHE A 89 3.47 -1.44 1.26
C PHE A 89 2.03 -1.95 1.41
N ASP A 90 1.13 -1.15 1.96
CA ASP A 90 -0.27 -1.51 2.13
C ASP A 90 -1.04 -1.36 0.81
N THR A 91 -1.54 -2.49 0.29
CA THR A 91 -2.28 -2.54 -0.97
C THR A 91 -3.66 -1.89 -0.87
N ASN A 92 -4.24 -1.80 0.33
CA ASN A 92 -5.51 -1.09 0.56
C ASN A 92 -5.32 0.43 0.45
N VAL A 93 -4.19 0.95 0.94
CA VAL A 93 -3.85 2.38 0.88
C VAL A 93 -3.70 2.85 -0.56
N VAL A 94 -3.02 2.06 -1.40
CA VAL A 94 -2.69 2.45 -2.78
C VAL A 94 -3.66 1.90 -3.84
N GLY A 95 -4.62 1.08 -3.44
CA GLY A 95 -5.63 0.50 -4.33
C GLY A 95 -5.10 -0.47 -5.39
N ARG A 96 -3.94 -1.08 -5.14
CA ARG A 96 -3.30 -2.00 -6.10
C ARG A 96 -2.91 -3.32 -5.45
N PHE A 97 -3.46 -4.40 -5.97
CA PHE A 97 -3.34 -5.74 -5.42
C PHE A 97 -2.58 -6.66 -6.36
N HIS A 98 -1.95 -7.69 -5.79
CA HIS A 98 -1.26 -8.75 -6.53
C HIS A 98 -2.17 -9.95 -6.84
N THR A 99 -3.46 -9.86 -6.56
CA THR A 99 -4.47 -10.91 -6.77
C THR A 99 -5.76 -10.29 -7.31
N PRO A 100 -6.49 -10.96 -8.24
CA PRO A 100 -7.75 -10.43 -8.76
C PRO A 100 -8.92 -10.60 -7.78
N TYR A 101 -8.72 -11.28 -6.65
CA TYR A 101 -9.77 -11.59 -5.67
C TYR A 101 -9.82 -10.60 -4.50
N ALA A 102 -8.99 -9.55 -4.52
CA ALA A 102 -8.95 -8.52 -3.50
C ALA A 102 -9.15 -7.14 -4.12
N TYR A 103 -9.88 -6.29 -3.41
CA TYR A 103 -10.10 -4.89 -3.74
C TYR A 103 -10.37 -4.11 -2.44
N ALA A 104 -10.19 -2.80 -2.49
CA ALA A 104 -10.57 -1.88 -1.43
C ALA A 104 -11.47 -0.79 -2.02
N GLU A 105 -12.72 -0.70 -1.54
CA GLU A 105 -13.75 0.18 -2.09
C GLU A 105 -13.35 1.66 -2.05
N ASP A 106 -12.67 2.08 -0.99
CA ASP A 106 -12.29 3.48 -0.76
C ASP A 106 -10.84 3.80 -1.17
N SER A 107 -10.23 2.93 -1.98
CA SER A 107 -8.85 3.09 -2.41
C SER A 107 -8.72 3.89 -3.73
N PRO A 108 -7.61 4.61 -3.94
CA PRO A 108 -7.42 5.39 -5.16
C PRO A 108 -7.33 4.51 -6.41
N GLU A 109 -7.92 4.97 -7.52
CA GLU A 109 -7.64 4.43 -8.85
C GLU A 109 -6.30 4.99 -9.35
N VAL A 110 -5.23 4.18 -9.28
CA VAL A 110 -3.87 4.56 -9.67
C VAL A 110 -3.53 4.08 -11.08
N THR A 111 -3.32 5.02 -12.02
CA THR A 111 -2.97 4.68 -13.42
C THR A 111 -1.54 4.18 -13.54
N ARG A 112 -0.56 4.88 -12.96
CA ARG A 112 0.84 4.44 -12.89
C ARG A 112 1.36 4.52 -11.47
N MET A 113 2.09 3.50 -11.05
CA MET A 113 2.73 3.45 -9.74
C MET A 113 4.23 3.20 -9.91
N ALA A 114 5.03 3.94 -9.17
CA ALA A 114 6.46 3.78 -9.14
C ALA A 114 6.97 3.65 -7.71
N ILE A 115 8.01 2.84 -7.53
CA ILE A 115 8.69 2.66 -6.25
C ILE A 115 10.16 3.02 -6.40
N LEU A 116 10.63 3.97 -5.61
CA LEU A 116 11.96 4.56 -5.79
C LEU A 116 13.06 3.84 -5.03
N ASP A 117 12.77 3.20 -3.91
CA ASP A 117 13.78 2.54 -3.08
C ASP A 117 13.24 1.43 -2.18
N LEU A 118 14.16 0.71 -1.53
CA LEU A 118 13.91 -0.30 -0.51
C LEU A 118 14.48 0.16 0.84
N THR A 119 13.70 -0.03 1.90
CA THR A 119 14.18 0.21 3.27
C THR A 119 15.32 -0.74 3.64
N GLU A 120 16.25 -0.27 4.45
CA GLU A 120 17.35 -1.11 4.96
C GLU A 120 16.83 -2.30 5.78
N GLN A 121 15.76 -2.08 6.55
CA GLN A 121 15.11 -3.08 7.41
C GLN A 121 14.44 -4.20 6.61
N SER A 122 14.23 -4.02 5.31
CA SER A 122 13.75 -5.11 4.44
C SER A 122 14.83 -6.14 4.13
N HIS A 123 16.11 -5.83 4.38
CA HIS A 123 17.25 -6.71 4.14
C HIS A 123 17.28 -7.29 2.71
N GLY A 124 16.97 -6.45 1.72
CA GLY A 124 16.92 -6.84 0.30
C GLY A 124 15.66 -7.59 -0.13
N ASN A 125 14.67 -7.81 0.77
CA ASN A 125 13.36 -8.31 0.35
C ASN A 125 12.56 -7.20 -0.34
N ALA A 126 12.31 -7.36 -1.64
CA ALA A 126 11.51 -6.43 -2.44
C ALA A 126 10.14 -7.01 -2.82
N ASN A 127 9.54 -7.82 -1.95
CA ASN A 127 8.18 -8.33 -2.18
C ASN A 127 7.23 -7.15 -2.39
N GLY A 128 6.36 -7.26 -3.41
CA GLY A 128 5.43 -6.21 -3.83
C GLY A 128 5.98 -5.27 -4.91
N VAL A 129 7.29 -5.22 -5.17
CA VAL A 129 7.83 -4.39 -6.27
C VAL A 129 7.24 -4.78 -7.63
N GLY A 130 6.86 -6.05 -7.80
CA GLY A 130 6.34 -6.58 -9.05
C GLY A 130 4.94 -6.11 -9.44
N ILE A 131 4.25 -5.37 -8.57
CA ILE A 131 2.97 -4.71 -8.89
C ILE A 131 3.11 -3.20 -9.15
N ALA A 132 4.33 -2.65 -9.11
CA ALA A 132 4.61 -1.33 -9.68
C ALA A 132 4.78 -1.39 -11.20
N ASP A 133 4.66 -0.23 -11.86
CA ASP A 133 4.97 -0.08 -13.28
C ASP A 133 6.47 0.21 -13.49
N PHE A 134 7.06 0.99 -12.57
CA PHE A 134 8.44 1.46 -12.66
C PHE A 134 9.18 1.33 -11.33
N THR A 135 10.49 1.16 -11.40
CA THR A 135 11.39 1.29 -10.26
C THR A 135 12.74 1.87 -10.69
N THR A 136 13.60 2.15 -9.73
CA THR A 136 14.95 2.70 -9.95
C THR A 136 16.00 1.59 -9.98
N ARG A 137 17.16 1.90 -10.58
CA ARG A 137 18.37 1.09 -10.50
C ARG A 137 18.79 0.88 -9.05
N ARG A 138 18.69 1.93 -8.22
CA ARG A 138 18.99 1.92 -6.78
C ARG A 138 18.20 0.83 -6.03
N LEU A 139 16.89 0.74 -6.24
CA LEU A 139 16.07 -0.33 -5.65
C LEU A 139 16.48 -1.70 -6.17
N TYR A 140 16.60 -1.83 -7.49
CA TYR A 140 16.93 -3.11 -8.14
C TYR A 140 18.25 -3.69 -7.62
N ASP A 141 19.27 -2.86 -7.47
CA ASP A 141 20.60 -3.29 -7.01
C ASP A 141 20.60 -3.69 -5.51
N LYS A 142 19.62 -3.22 -4.72
CA LYS A 142 19.41 -3.65 -3.32
C LYS A 142 18.66 -4.97 -3.20
N LEU A 143 18.00 -5.43 -4.25
CA LEU A 143 17.14 -6.62 -4.22
C LEU A 143 17.99 -7.90 -4.03
N ILE A 144 17.58 -8.74 -3.08
CA ILE A 144 18.12 -10.09 -2.88
C ILE A 144 17.00 -11.10 -3.17
N PHE A 145 17.21 -11.94 -4.18
CA PHE A 145 16.17 -12.87 -4.66
C PHE A 145 15.81 -13.92 -3.61
N GLU A 146 16.79 -14.43 -2.88
CA GLU A 146 16.64 -15.41 -1.81
C GLU A 146 15.79 -14.87 -0.66
N GLN A 147 15.82 -13.55 -0.45
CA GLN A 147 14.98 -12.89 0.55
C GLN A 147 13.58 -12.63 0.00
N THR A 148 13.45 -12.31 -1.29
CA THR A 148 12.23 -11.85 -1.94
C THR A 148 11.28 -12.98 -2.33
N TYR A 149 11.78 -14.07 -2.93
CA TYR A 149 10.97 -15.15 -3.50
C TYR A 149 10.18 -16.02 -2.50
N PRO A 150 10.64 -16.28 -1.27
CA PRO A 150 9.90 -17.14 -0.34
C PRO A 150 8.43 -16.74 -0.16
N ASN A 151 8.14 -15.44 0.04
CA ASN A 151 6.76 -14.93 0.21
C ASN A 151 5.88 -15.25 -0.99
N SER A 152 6.44 -15.18 -2.19
CA SER A 152 5.72 -15.43 -3.43
C SER A 152 5.44 -16.91 -3.66
N LEU A 153 6.41 -17.77 -3.32
CA LEU A 153 6.24 -19.22 -3.36
C LEU A 153 5.20 -19.70 -2.35
N THR A 154 5.26 -19.20 -1.10
CA THR A 154 4.33 -19.62 -0.04
C THR A 154 2.93 -19.05 -0.22
N SER A 155 2.80 -17.83 -0.75
CA SER A 155 1.48 -17.25 -1.08
C SER A 155 0.92 -17.77 -2.39
N THR A 156 1.73 -18.44 -3.23
CA THR A 156 1.42 -18.83 -4.61
C THR A 156 1.13 -17.66 -5.55
N VAL A 157 1.63 -16.46 -5.21
CA VAL A 157 1.40 -15.24 -5.99
C VAL A 157 2.70 -14.72 -6.63
N PRO A 158 3.07 -15.22 -7.82
CA PRO A 158 4.32 -14.85 -8.52
C PRO A 158 4.37 -13.39 -8.98
N ILE A 159 3.24 -12.72 -9.13
CA ILE A 159 3.22 -11.33 -9.63
C ILE A 159 3.90 -10.36 -8.64
N SER A 160 3.86 -10.64 -7.34
CA SER A 160 4.45 -9.77 -6.29
C SER A 160 5.96 -9.59 -6.41
N VAL A 161 6.66 -10.49 -7.11
CA VAL A 161 8.13 -10.52 -7.20
C VAL A 161 8.65 -10.38 -8.64
N LYS A 162 7.79 -9.97 -9.57
CA LYS A 162 8.25 -9.53 -10.90
C LYS A 162 9.14 -8.30 -10.77
N ILE A 163 9.97 -8.09 -11.78
CA ILE A 163 10.79 -6.87 -11.88
C ILE A 163 10.05 -5.90 -12.82
N PRO A 164 9.62 -4.72 -12.34
CA PRO A 164 9.03 -3.69 -13.19
C PRO A 164 10.09 -3.03 -14.08
N MET A 165 9.71 -2.05 -14.90
CA MET A 165 10.68 -1.34 -15.72
C MET A 165 11.67 -0.57 -14.82
N VAL A 166 12.95 -0.96 -14.89
CA VAL A 166 14.04 -0.36 -14.09
C VAL A 166 14.68 0.80 -14.85
N LEU A 167 14.63 1.99 -14.28
CA LEU A 167 15.19 3.23 -14.82
C LEU A 167 16.34 3.74 -13.95
N ASP A 168 17.19 4.62 -14.48
CA ASP A 168 18.47 4.92 -13.82
C ASP A 168 18.31 5.69 -12.50
N ASN A 169 17.31 6.57 -12.40
CA ASN A 169 17.12 7.47 -11.26
C ASN A 169 15.66 7.92 -11.09
N ASP A 170 15.38 8.64 -9.99
CA ASP A 170 14.03 9.09 -9.62
C ASP A 170 13.42 10.01 -10.69
N ARG A 171 14.22 10.90 -11.28
CA ARG A 171 13.79 11.80 -12.35
C ARG A 171 13.25 11.03 -13.54
N GLN A 172 13.97 10.02 -14.02
CA GLN A 172 13.53 9.20 -15.15
C GLN A 172 12.26 8.40 -14.82
N VAL A 173 12.16 7.86 -13.59
CA VAL A 173 10.98 7.13 -13.12
C VAL A 173 9.73 8.02 -13.13
N ILE A 174 9.84 9.23 -12.58
CA ILE A 174 8.73 10.21 -12.58
C ILE A 174 8.35 10.61 -14.01
N GLN A 175 9.33 10.87 -14.87
CA GLN A 175 9.09 11.19 -16.27
C GLN A 175 8.39 10.05 -17.02
N ALA A 176 8.77 8.79 -16.77
CA ALA A 176 8.13 7.63 -17.37
C ALA A 176 6.67 7.45 -16.90
N GLY A 177 6.41 7.65 -15.59
CA GLY A 177 5.06 7.68 -15.04
C GLY A 177 4.20 8.75 -15.72
N ILE A 178 4.68 9.99 -15.78
CA ILE A 178 3.97 11.12 -16.42
C ILE A 178 3.77 10.85 -17.92
N LYS A 179 4.78 10.32 -18.62
CA LYS A 179 4.70 10.03 -20.05
C LYS A 179 3.61 8.99 -20.34
N THR A 180 3.52 7.95 -19.51
CA THR A 180 2.69 6.76 -19.76
C THR A 180 1.34 6.76 -19.04
N CYS A 181 1.03 7.76 -18.20
CA CYS A 181 -0.29 7.91 -17.55
C CYS A 181 -1.44 8.28 -18.52
N ASN A 182 -1.19 8.33 -19.84
CA ASN A 182 -2.19 8.59 -20.88
C ASN A 182 -2.95 9.92 -20.78
N ARG A 183 -2.40 10.91 -20.06
CA ARG A 183 -2.91 12.29 -20.11
C ARG A 183 -2.32 13.09 -21.25
N LEU A 184 -3.19 13.80 -21.97
CA LEU A 184 -2.80 14.68 -23.06
C LEU A 184 -2.11 15.94 -22.52
N ASP A 185 -2.76 16.63 -21.58
CA ASP A 185 -2.22 17.79 -20.91
C ASP A 185 -1.35 17.38 -19.72
N LYS A 186 -0.04 17.58 -19.85
CA LYS A 186 0.95 17.23 -18.83
C LYS A 186 0.99 18.23 -17.68
N HIS A 187 0.45 19.44 -17.82
CA HIS A 187 0.34 20.41 -16.73
C HIS A 187 -0.75 20.04 -15.72
N ASN A 188 -1.73 19.23 -16.14
CA ASN A 188 -2.85 18.78 -15.32
C ASN A 188 -2.73 17.32 -14.88
N VAL A 189 -1.50 16.79 -14.77
CA VAL A 189 -1.26 15.46 -14.20
C VAL A 189 -1.52 15.51 -12.70
N ARG A 190 -2.25 14.53 -12.19
CA ARG A 190 -2.53 14.28 -10.77
C ARG A 190 -1.48 13.34 -10.22
N LEU A 191 -0.35 13.90 -9.80
CA LEU A 191 0.75 13.17 -9.20
C LEU A 191 0.62 13.24 -7.68
N VAL A 192 0.78 12.10 -7.02
CA VAL A 192 0.88 11.99 -5.57
C VAL A 192 2.21 11.31 -5.26
N ARG A 193 2.98 11.84 -4.31
CA ARG A 193 4.20 11.23 -3.80
C ARG A 193 4.06 11.03 -2.30
N ILE A 194 4.34 9.81 -1.85
CA ILE A 194 4.32 9.42 -0.45
C ILE A 194 5.69 8.84 -0.08
N LYS A 195 6.09 9.02 1.18
CA LYS A 195 7.29 8.36 1.70
C LYS A 195 7.10 6.84 1.70
N ASP A 196 6.05 6.40 2.37
CA ASP A 196 5.61 5.00 2.50
C ASP A 196 4.14 4.98 2.97
N THR A 197 3.52 3.80 3.04
CA THR A 197 2.08 3.67 3.37
C THR A 197 1.76 3.75 4.86
N ILE A 198 2.77 3.83 5.73
CA ILE A 198 2.58 4.00 7.17
C ILE A 198 2.80 5.47 7.60
N SER A 199 3.38 6.29 6.73
CA SER A 199 3.68 7.71 6.97
C SER A 199 2.83 8.62 6.06
N LEU A 200 1.50 8.57 6.22
CA LEU A 200 0.56 9.36 5.39
C LEU A 200 0.11 10.69 6.02
N GLY A 201 0.68 11.09 7.16
CA GLY A 201 0.35 12.36 7.81
C GLY A 201 0.68 13.58 6.95
N GLU A 202 1.73 13.49 6.14
CA GLU A 202 2.10 14.49 5.14
C GLU A 202 2.45 13.77 3.83
N ILE A 203 1.87 14.25 2.72
CA ILE A 203 2.11 13.73 1.37
C ILE A 203 2.32 14.89 0.40
N GLU A 204 3.08 14.65 -0.66
CA GLU A 204 3.30 15.64 -1.71
C GLU A 204 2.31 15.42 -2.85
N VAL A 205 1.74 16.50 -3.39
CA VAL A 205 0.77 16.43 -4.49
C VAL A 205 1.09 17.46 -5.56
N SER A 206 0.81 17.13 -6.81
CA SER A 206 0.92 18.09 -7.91
C SER A 206 -0.03 19.27 -7.72
N GLN A 207 0.36 20.45 -8.20
CA GLN A 207 -0.46 21.67 -8.11
C GLN A 207 -1.88 21.50 -8.66
N SER A 208 -2.09 20.61 -9.65
CA SER A 208 -3.40 20.25 -10.19
C SER A 208 -4.39 19.69 -9.15
N LEU A 209 -3.89 19.15 -8.04
CA LEU A 209 -4.68 18.61 -6.92
C LEU A 209 -4.96 19.62 -5.82
N ALA A 210 -4.29 20.78 -5.82
CA ALA A 210 -4.40 21.76 -4.73
C ALA A 210 -5.84 22.26 -4.52
N GLY A 211 -6.61 22.43 -5.59
CA GLY A 211 -8.02 22.81 -5.50
C GLY A 211 -8.94 21.71 -4.94
N GLU A 212 -8.55 20.44 -5.02
CA GLU A 212 -9.26 19.32 -4.37
C GLU A 212 -8.92 19.26 -2.89
N VAL A 213 -7.63 19.44 -2.53
CA VAL A 213 -7.20 19.56 -1.14
C VAL A 213 -7.94 20.68 -0.42
N GLY A 214 -7.97 21.89 -0.99
CA GLY A 214 -8.63 23.05 -0.37
C GLY A 214 -10.15 22.95 -0.22
N ARG A 215 -10.79 21.90 -0.76
CA ARG A 215 -12.23 21.61 -0.60
C ARG A 215 -12.51 20.40 0.30
N SER A 216 -11.46 19.70 0.75
CA SER A 216 -11.58 18.51 1.58
C SER A 216 -11.68 18.88 3.05
N GLU A 217 -12.47 18.13 3.82
CA GLU A 217 -12.45 18.21 5.29
C GLU A 217 -11.35 17.34 5.90
N SER A 218 -10.78 16.41 5.12
CA SER A 218 -9.77 15.45 5.55
C SER A 218 -8.34 15.82 5.16
N MET A 219 -8.14 16.92 4.45
CA MET A 219 -6.83 17.35 3.97
C MET A 219 -6.69 18.86 4.07
N GLU A 220 -5.47 19.34 4.28
CA GLU A 220 -5.13 20.75 4.23
C GLU A 220 -3.82 20.97 3.47
N LEU A 221 -3.66 22.16 2.89
CA LEU A 221 -2.41 22.56 2.24
C LEU A 221 -1.47 23.13 3.29
N VAL A 222 -0.38 22.42 3.58
CA VAL A 222 0.64 22.83 4.56
C VAL A 222 1.85 23.55 3.94
N GLY A 223 1.90 23.68 2.61
CA GLY A 223 3.03 24.26 1.89
C GLY A 223 2.64 24.98 0.59
N SER A 224 3.59 25.76 0.06
CA SER A 224 3.47 26.40 -1.28
C SER A 224 4.03 25.49 -2.36
N PRO A 225 3.60 25.61 -3.63
CA PRO A 225 4.19 24.86 -4.74
C PRO A 225 5.71 25.09 -4.85
N TYR A 226 6.44 24.02 -5.16
CA TYR A 226 7.88 24.04 -5.41
C TYR A 226 8.24 23.08 -6.54
N GLU A 227 9.42 23.29 -7.12
CA GLU A 227 10.02 22.35 -8.06
C GLU A 227 10.74 21.24 -7.29
N LEU A 228 10.65 20.01 -7.78
CA LEU A 228 11.40 18.89 -7.21
C LEU A 228 12.90 19.12 -7.36
N ASP A 229 13.61 19.08 -6.23
CA ASP A 229 15.06 19.27 -6.17
C ASP A 229 15.76 17.92 -6.35
N PHE A 230 16.27 17.68 -7.56
CA PHE A 230 17.02 16.48 -7.87
C PHE A 230 18.52 16.75 -7.78
N ASP A 231 19.28 15.81 -7.23
CA ASP A 231 20.73 15.85 -7.22
C ASP A 231 21.35 15.72 -8.63
N GLU A 232 22.69 15.79 -8.71
CA GLU A 232 23.43 15.63 -9.96
C GLU A 232 23.23 14.26 -10.64
N SER A 233 22.83 13.24 -9.87
CA SER A 233 22.52 11.89 -10.34
C SER A 233 21.06 11.74 -10.76
N GLY A 234 20.21 12.74 -10.53
CA GLY A 234 18.79 12.74 -10.84
C GLY A 234 17.91 12.08 -9.78
N ASN A 235 18.37 11.96 -8.53
CA ASN A 235 17.64 11.40 -7.40
C ASN A 235 17.10 12.49 -6.47
N LEU A 236 16.02 12.18 -5.75
CA LEU A 236 15.39 13.06 -4.76
C LEU A 236 15.99 12.90 -3.36
N PHE A 237 16.68 11.78 -3.12
CA PHE A 237 17.32 11.41 -1.85
C PHE A 237 18.39 10.34 -2.05
#